data_AF-A0A5B2VPF9-F1
#
_entry.id   AF-A0A5B2VPF9-F1
#
_cell.length_a   1.000
_cell.length_b   1.000
_cell.length_c   1.000
_cell.angle_alpha   90.00
_cell.angle_beta   90.00
_cell.angle_gamma   90.00
#
_symmetry.space_group_name_H-M   'P 1'
#
loop_
_entity.id
_entity.type
_entity.pdbx_description
1 polymer ?
#
loop_
_entity_poly.entity_id
_entity_poly.type
_entity_poly.pdbx_seq_one_letter_code
_entity_poly.pdbx_strand_id
1 'polypeptide(L)'
;MNLNNATDPVVVPLPYFDGSFIINMQFLTGGIGLIANEDLSSYEDENGVAYQQARYVIIPADAAARKAAGIDWNDYKQVKKYLNLKD
;
A
#
# COMPACT_ATOMS: atom_id res chain seq x y z
N MET A 1 2.68 -2.79 -0.16
CA MET A 1 3.89 -2.40 -0.93
C MET A 1 3.88 -3.14 -2.26
N ASN A 2 4.44 -2.57 -3.33
CA ASN A 2 4.70 -3.33 -4.56
C ASN A 2 6.14 -3.86 -4.52
N LEU A 3 6.31 -5.17 -4.43
CA LEU A 3 7.63 -5.82 -4.37
C LEU A 3 8.28 -5.99 -5.76
N ASN A 4 7.52 -5.74 -6.82
CA ASN A 4 7.98 -5.86 -8.21
C ASN A 4 7.85 -4.52 -8.96
N ASN A 5 7.99 -4.52 -10.28
CA ASN A 5 7.84 -3.34 -11.12
C ASN A 5 6.36 -2.95 -11.36
N ALA A 6 6.14 -1.83 -12.05
CA ALA A 6 4.80 -1.28 -12.27
C ALA A 6 3.98 -1.99 -13.36
N THR A 7 4.63 -2.70 -14.29
CA THR A 7 3.97 -3.43 -15.38
C THR A 7 3.50 -4.82 -14.95
N ASP A 8 4.15 -5.41 -13.96
CA ASP A 8 3.78 -6.69 -13.35
C ASP A 8 3.84 -6.59 -11.81
N PRO A 9 2.82 -5.99 -11.17
CA PRO A 9 2.89 -5.64 -9.77
C PRO A 9 2.67 -6.84 -8.84
N VAL A 10 3.54 -6.97 -7.83
CA VAL A 10 3.37 -7.90 -6.70
C VAL A 10 2.99 -7.09 -5.47
N VAL A 11 1.69 -6.87 -5.28
CA VAL A 11 1.17 -6.03 -4.21
C VAL A 11 0.90 -6.86 -2.95
N VAL A 12 1.58 -6.51 -1.87
CA VAL A 12 1.45 -7.18 -0.57
C VAL A 12 0.89 -6.24 0.51
N PRO A 13 0.07 -6.75 1.45
CA PRO A 13 -0.32 -5.99 2.62
C PRO A 13 0.88 -5.74 3.52
N LEU A 14 0.81 -4.69 4.34
CA LEU A 14 1.77 -4.45 5.40
C LEU A 14 1.08 -4.56 6.76
N PRO A 15 1.73 -5.12 7.80
CA PRO A 15 3.08 -5.69 7.78
C PRO A 15 3.16 -6.95 6.90
N TYR A 16 4.36 -7.23 6.35
CA TYR A 16 4.60 -8.34 5.43
C TYR A 16 5.55 -9.34 6.08
N PHE A 17 5.19 -10.62 6.03
CA PHE A 17 6.00 -11.72 6.58
C PHE A 17 5.99 -12.86 5.58
N ASP A 18 7.15 -13.14 4.99
CA ASP A 18 7.34 -14.23 4.05
C ASP A 18 8.66 -14.92 4.34
N GLY A 19 8.58 -15.95 5.20
CA GLY A 19 9.74 -16.70 5.66
C GLY A 19 10.79 -15.79 6.31
N SER A 20 11.91 -15.62 5.62
CA SER A 20 13.03 -14.79 6.07
C SER A 20 12.90 -13.31 5.72
N PHE A 21 11.91 -12.88 4.92
CA PHE A 21 11.72 -11.48 4.59
C PHE A 21 10.56 -10.88 5.40
N ILE A 22 10.87 -9.86 6.19
CA ILE A 22 9.98 -9.27 7.19
C ILE A 22 9.97 -7.76 7.03
N ILE A 23 8.77 -7.19 6.96
CA ILE A 23 8.54 -5.74 6.97
C ILE A 23 7.55 -5.42 8.09
N ASN A 24 8.05 -4.79 9.14
CA ASN A 24 7.24 -4.26 10.24
C ASN A 24 6.84 -2.80 9.98
N MET A 25 5.72 -2.40 10.56
CA MET A 25 5.21 -1.04 10.49
C MET A 25 5.18 -0.38 11.87
N GLN A 26 5.53 0.89 11.90
CA GLN A 26 5.34 1.78 13.05
C GLN A 26 4.56 3.02 12.62
N PHE A 27 3.41 3.26 13.26
CA PHE A 27 2.63 4.47 13.03
C PHE A 27 3.11 5.56 13.99
N LEU A 28 3.55 6.67 13.43
CA LEU A 28 4.16 7.78 14.15
C LEU A 28 3.40 9.07 13.83
N THR A 29 3.43 10.05 14.74
CA THR A 29 2.96 11.39 14.40
C THR A 29 3.81 11.93 13.25
N GLY A 30 3.17 12.26 12.12
CA GLY A 30 3.85 12.77 10.94
C GLY A 30 4.29 11.71 9.92
N GLY A 31 4.02 10.41 10.13
CA GLY A 31 4.30 9.42 9.09
C GLY A 31 4.18 7.95 9.49
N ILE A 32 4.65 7.09 8.59
CA ILE A 32 4.72 5.65 8.76
C ILE A 32 6.19 5.25 8.65
N GLY A 33 6.73 4.63 9.71
CA GLY A 33 8.03 3.98 9.68
C GLY A 33 7.91 2.54 9.20
N LEU A 34 8.82 2.13 8.31
CA LEU A 34 8.96 0.74 7.89
C LEU A 34 10.30 0.21 8.40
N ILE A 35 10.27 -0.95 9.06
CA ILE A 35 11.46 -1.64 9.54
C ILE A 35 11.53 -2.98 8.85
N ALA A 36 12.52 -3.15 7.98
CA ALA A 36 12.77 -4.39 7.27
C ALA A 36 14.06 -5.05 7.77
N ASN A 37 14.13 -6.38 7.68
CA ASN A 37 15.34 -7.13 7.99
C ASN A 37 16.26 -7.34 6.77
N GLU A 38 15.81 -6.94 5.59
CA GLU A 38 16.56 -6.89 4.33
C GLU A 38 16.47 -5.47 3.75
N ASP A 39 17.25 -5.17 2.71
CA ASP A 39 17.19 -3.87 2.03
C ASP A 39 15.82 -3.66 1.35
N LEU A 40 15.15 -2.57 1.71
CA LEU A 40 13.84 -2.17 1.21
C LEU A 40 13.92 -0.98 0.25
N SER A 41 15.13 -0.56 -0.12
CA SER A 41 15.35 0.56 -1.02
C SER A 41 14.83 0.24 -2.40
N SER A 42 14.12 1.19 -3.02
CA SER A 42 13.79 1.07 -4.44
C SER A 42 15.08 1.01 -5.25
N TYR A 43 15.12 0.13 -6.24
CA TYR A 43 16.25 -0.02 -7.16
C TYR A 43 15.75 -0.09 -8.60
N GLU A 44 16.64 0.19 -9.54
CA GLU A 44 16.38 0.07 -10.97
C GLU A 44 17.16 -1.13 -11.53
N ASP A 45 16.57 -1.84 -12.49
CA ASP A 45 17.31 -2.82 -13.28
C ASP A 45 18.17 -2.15 -14.37
N GLU A 46 18.90 -2.95 -15.16
CA GLU A 46 19.77 -2.48 -16.25
C GLU A 46 19.01 -1.70 -17.34
N ASN A 47 17.68 -1.84 -17.42
CA ASN A 47 16.81 -1.14 -18.36
C ASN A 47 16.13 0.08 -17.74
N GLY A 48 16.47 0.47 -16.51
CA GLY A 48 15.87 1.60 -15.80
C GLY A 48 14.46 1.32 -15.25
N VAL A 49 14.06 0.04 -15.16
CA VAL A 49 12.75 -0.30 -14.58
C VAL A 49 12.87 -0.31 -13.07
N ALA A 50 12.02 0.48 -12.40
CA ALA A 50 12.02 0.58 -10.94
C ALA A 50 11.25 -0.57 -10.26
N TYR A 51 11.88 -1.16 -9.25
CA TYR A 51 11.35 -2.23 -8.39
C TYR A 51 11.21 -1.77 -6.95
N GLN A 52 10.49 -2.55 -6.14
CA GLN A 52 10.32 -2.32 -4.70
C GLN A 52 9.84 -0.91 -4.37
N GLN A 53 8.67 -0.54 -4.92
CA GLN A 53 8.09 0.77 -4.71
C GLN A 53 7.16 0.79 -3.50
N ALA A 54 7.51 1.64 -2.53
CA ALA A 54 6.65 1.95 -1.39
C ALA A 54 5.43 2.78 -1.83
N ARG A 55 4.37 2.09 -2.24
CA ARG A 55 3.04 2.68 -2.41
C ARG A 55 2.19 2.35 -1.20
N TYR A 56 1.75 3.38 -0.49
CA TYR A 56 0.84 3.25 0.64
C TYR A 56 -0.55 3.75 0.24
N VAL A 57 -1.58 3.06 0.74
CA VAL A 57 -2.96 3.54 0.72
C VAL A 57 -3.34 3.79 2.17
N ILE A 58 -3.50 5.05 2.56
CA ILE A 58 -4.08 5.39 3.86
C ILE A 58 -5.59 5.16 3.71
N ILE A 59 -6.11 4.12 4.34
CA ILE A 59 -7.56 3.95 4.51
C ILE A 59 -7.92 4.58 5.85
N PRO A 60 -8.54 5.77 5.86
CA PRO A 60 -8.91 6.41 7.11
C PRO A 60 -9.98 5.57 7.82
N ALA A 61 -9.68 5.13 9.04
CA ALA A 61 -10.51 4.19 9.80
C ALA A 61 -11.66 4.86 10.56
N ASP A 62 -11.66 6.18 10.72
CA ASP A 62 -12.66 6.88 11.52
C ASP A 62 -14.00 7.06 10.76
N ALA A 63 -15.11 7.01 11.49
CA ALA A 63 -16.45 7.11 10.91
C ALA A 63 -16.75 8.48 10.28
N ALA A 64 -16.18 9.56 10.79
CA ALA A 64 -16.26 10.89 10.20
C ALA A 64 -15.45 10.98 8.91
N ALA A 65 -14.26 10.39 8.83
CA ALA A 65 -13.46 10.34 7.60
C ALA A 65 -14.11 9.47 6.52
N ARG A 66 -14.71 8.34 6.92
CA ARG A 66 -15.56 7.52 6.02
C ARG A 66 -16.79 8.27 5.53
N LYS A 67 -17.45 9.06 6.40
CA LYS A 67 -18.62 9.88 6.02
C LYS A 67 -18.26 11.15 5.25
N ALA A 68 -17.07 11.73 5.44
CA ALA A 68 -16.60 12.94 4.77
C ALA A 68 -16.45 12.74 3.25
N ALA A 69 -16.20 11.51 2.82
CA ALA A 69 -16.18 11.15 1.40
C ALA A 69 -17.57 11.19 0.72
N GLY A 70 -18.66 11.33 1.49
CA GLY A 70 -20.03 11.45 0.96
C GLY A 70 -20.55 10.18 0.27
N ILE A 71 -19.91 9.03 0.51
CA ILE A 71 -20.23 7.74 -0.09
C ILE A 71 -20.85 6.79 0.93
N ASP A 72 -21.82 5.99 0.47
CA ASP A 72 -22.34 4.89 1.26
C ASP A 72 -21.39 3.69 1.16
N TRP A 73 -20.80 3.31 2.30
CA TRP A 73 -19.88 2.18 2.39
C TRP A 73 -20.57 0.82 2.29
N ASN A 74 -21.91 0.78 2.37
CA ASN A 74 -22.71 -0.43 2.12
C ASN A 74 -23.05 -0.59 0.63
N ASP A 75 -22.89 0.46 -0.19
CA ASP A 75 -23.08 0.39 -1.63
C ASP A 75 -21.75 0.10 -2.33
N TYR A 76 -21.57 -1.18 -2.69
CA TYR A 76 -20.38 -1.65 -3.37
C TYR A 76 -20.07 -0.86 -4.66
N LYS A 77 -21.07 -0.36 -5.39
CA LYS A 77 -20.83 0.41 -6.62
C LYS A 77 -20.20 1.77 -6.31
N GLN A 78 -20.63 2.42 -5.23
CA GLN A 78 -20.06 3.70 -4.78
C GLN A 78 -18.63 3.52 -4.27
N VAL A 79 -18.40 2.49 -3.45
CA VAL A 79 -17.06 2.17 -2.91
C VAL A 79 -16.08 1.85 -4.04
N LYS A 80 -16.50 1.00 -4.99
CA LYS A 80 -15.68 0.63 -6.16
C LYS A 80 -15.28 1.84 -6.99
N LYS A 81 -16.23 2.75 -7.26
CA LYS A 81 -15.95 4.00 -8.00
C LYS A 81 -15.01 4.92 -7.23
N TYR A 82 -15.23 5.10 -5.93
CA TYR A 82 -14.45 6.01 -5.10
C TYR A 82 -12.99 5.54 -4.94
N LEU A 83 -12.79 4.25 -4.68
CA LEU A 83 -11.46 3.65 -4.53
C LEU A 83 -10.80 3.27 -5.86
N ASN A 84 -11.47 3.54 -6.99
CA ASN A 84 -11.03 3.19 -8.34
C ASN A 84 -10.61 1.72 -8.48
N LEU A 85 -11.39 0.82 -7.87
CA LEU A 85 -11.13 -0.62 -7.91
C LEU A 85 -11.55 -1.17 -9.29
N LYS A 86 -10.65 -1.92 -9.93
CA LYS A 86 -10.94 -2.63 -11.18
C LYS A 86 -11.65 -3.97 -10.88
N ASP A 87 -12.49 -4.43 -11.82
CA ASP A 87 -13.06 -5.78 -11.78
C ASP A 87 -12.00 -6.86 -12.01
#